data_AF-A0A0S8E417-F1
#
_entry.id   AF-A0A0S8E417-F1
#
_cell.length_a   1.000
_cell.length_b   1.000
_cell.length_c   1.000
_cell.angle_alpha   90.00
_cell.angle_beta   90.00
_cell.angle_gamma   90.00
#
_symmetry.space_group_name_H-M   'P 1'
#
loop_
_entity.id
_entity.type
_entity.pdbx_description
1 polymer ?
#
loop_
_entity_poly.entity_id
_entity_poly.type
_entity_poly.pdbx_seq_one_letter_code
_entity_poly.pdbx_strand_id
1 'polypeptide(L)'
;MFFALKMGIINSKSRISDFRFEILRRQQHRSFTLAYGEYRIAFRGSIGCPLNAIRHMLYAIRCTLSVMNETLPLVIRFRIRGTLRFLSHAETLRVFQRACVRGRMSIQYSQGFNPRPRLSLPLPRPVGVESNDELLCLKVHKSTEDGGRLCSSVAAELSAQLPDGIELISVDVAGPGASYRPLSATYVLALRREFLNDDLKATIERLLASESLDLRRQTDARGSRFRNIDVRGFLTSIEIGEKGIIVECSISGAGSVRVDEVLSLLQLDQSMLAAPIRRTSVRWHGA
;
A
#
# COMPACT_ATOMS: atom_id res chain seq x y z
N MET A 1 -9.37 -0.16 49.96
CA MET A 1 -8.04 0.49 49.98
C MET A 1 -7.72 0.93 48.56
N PHE A 2 -7.87 2.21 48.26
CA PHE A 2 -7.53 2.77 46.95
C PHE A 2 -6.01 2.82 46.79
N PHE A 3 -5.46 2.18 45.77
CA PHE A 3 -4.05 2.29 45.41
C PHE A 3 -3.91 3.28 44.25
N ALA A 4 -3.37 4.46 44.53
CA ALA A 4 -2.97 5.41 43.50
C ALA A 4 -1.64 4.94 42.88
N LEU A 5 -1.68 4.42 41.65
CA LEU A 5 -0.50 4.04 40.90
C LEU A 5 -0.03 5.22 40.04
N LYS A 6 1.15 5.76 40.30
CA LYS A 6 1.78 6.77 39.45
C LYS A 6 2.55 6.05 38.35
N MET A 7 1.99 5.94 37.14
CA MET A 7 2.70 5.40 35.97
C MET A 7 3.63 6.47 35.40
N GLY A 8 4.92 6.17 35.30
CA GLY A 8 5.91 6.99 34.60
C GLY A 8 6.52 6.17 33.46
N ILE A 9 6.33 6.60 32.23
CA ILE A 9 6.97 6.03 31.03
C ILE A 9 8.33 6.71 30.89
N ILE A 10 9.42 5.96 31.11
CA ILE A 10 10.79 6.49 30.96
C ILE A 10 11.36 5.91 29.66
N ASN A 11 11.65 6.80 28.70
CA ASN A 11 12.22 6.43 27.41
C ASN A 11 13.76 6.50 27.47
N SER A 12 14.47 5.38 27.23
CA SER A 12 15.94 5.39 27.15
C SER A 12 16.46 4.38 26.12
N LYS A 13 17.18 4.90 25.12
CA LYS A 13 17.93 4.23 24.05
C LYS A 13 18.60 2.91 24.47
N SER A 14 18.29 1.77 23.81
CA SER A 14 19.23 0.71 23.34
C SER A 14 18.61 -0.69 23.12
N ARG A 15 19.23 -1.40 22.16
CA ARG A 15 19.05 -2.73 21.52
C ARG A 15 18.26 -3.86 22.24
N ILE A 16 17.53 -4.60 21.41
CA ILE A 16 16.81 -5.85 21.71
C ILE A 16 17.76 -7.06 21.60
N SER A 17 17.89 -7.82 22.70
CA SER A 17 18.02 -9.28 22.70
C SER A 17 17.89 -9.79 24.15
N ASP A 18 17.14 -10.88 24.31
CA ASP A 18 16.95 -11.70 25.52
C ASP A 18 15.96 -11.20 26.60
N PHE A 19 14.99 -12.08 26.90
CA PHE A 19 14.21 -12.03 28.13
C PHE A 19 15.15 -12.20 29.32
N ARG A 20 15.50 -11.12 30.03
CA ARG A 20 16.16 -11.19 31.34
C ARG A 20 15.24 -10.64 32.43
N PHE A 21 14.88 -11.51 33.37
CA PHE A 21 14.28 -11.13 34.64
C PHE A 21 15.40 -10.68 35.58
N GLU A 22 15.46 -9.40 35.92
CA GLU A 22 16.39 -8.91 36.94
C GLU A 22 15.60 -8.43 38.15
N ILE A 23 15.54 -9.26 39.20
CA ILE A 23 14.93 -8.90 40.48
C ILE A 23 15.97 -8.12 41.28
N LEU A 24 16.00 -6.80 41.13
CA LEU A 24 16.84 -5.94 41.96
C LEU A 24 16.19 -5.79 43.36
N ARG A 25 16.67 -6.59 44.31
CA ARG A 25 16.37 -6.39 45.74
C ARG A 25 17.11 -5.15 46.24
N ARG A 26 16.42 -4.03 46.43
CA ARG A 26 16.84 -2.98 47.37
C ARG A 26 16.02 -3.07 48.64
N GLN A 27 16.71 -2.99 49.78
CA GLN A 27 16.12 -3.09 51.10
C GLN A 27 15.01 -2.05 51.32
N GLN A 28 13.95 -2.49 52.02
CA GLN A 28 12.81 -1.75 52.58
C GLN A 28 11.70 -1.20 51.66
N HIS A 29 11.87 -1.12 50.34
CA HIS A 29 10.74 -0.91 49.41
C HIS A 29 10.89 -1.79 48.17
N ARG A 30 10.03 -2.80 47.98
CA ARG A 30 10.04 -3.62 46.76
C ARG A 30 9.51 -2.78 45.59
N SER A 31 10.43 -2.21 44.83
CA SER A 31 10.16 -1.62 43.53
C SER A 31 10.36 -2.70 42.48
N PHE A 32 9.37 -2.90 41.60
CA PHE A 32 9.45 -3.89 40.52
C PHE A 32 9.55 -3.16 39.20
N THR A 33 10.46 -3.56 38.31
CA THR A 33 10.55 -2.98 36.98
C THR A 33 10.31 -4.09 35.96
N LEU A 34 9.26 -3.94 35.16
CA LEU A 34 8.99 -4.82 34.03
C LEU A 34 9.61 -4.20 32.78
N ALA A 35 10.42 -4.97 32.05
CA ALA A 35 10.96 -4.55 30.76
C ALA A 35 10.30 -5.36 29.63
N TYR A 36 9.76 -4.67 28.61
CA TYR A 36 9.23 -5.28 27.39
C TYR A 36 9.70 -4.46 26.17
N GLY A 37 10.66 -4.98 25.41
CA GLY A 37 11.31 -4.20 24.35
C GLY A 37 11.96 -2.93 24.92
N GLU A 38 11.62 -1.76 24.38
CA GLU A 38 12.09 -0.45 24.85
C GLU A 38 11.28 0.09 26.05
N TYR A 39 10.18 -0.56 26.43
CA TYR A 39 9.31 -0.10 27.49
C TYR A 39 9.76 -0.60 28.86
N ARG A 40 10.00 0.31 29.80
CA ARG A 40 10.22 0.01 31.22
C ARG A 40 9.04 0.52 32.05
N ILE A 41 8.35 -0.40 32.73
CA ILE A 41 7.24 -0.08 33.63
C ILE A 41 7.70 -0.32 35.06
N ALA A 42 7.85 0.77 35.83
CA ALA A 42 8.24 0.71 37.24
C ALA A 42 7.02 0.73 38.16
N PHE A 43 6.95 -0.22 39.08
CA PHE A 43 5.93 -0.36 40.12
C PHE A 43 6.54 -0.06 41.48
N ARG A 44 5.87 0.78 42.27
CA ARG A 44 6.10 0.91 43.71
C ARG A 44 4.90 0.33 44.45
N GLY A 45 5.12 -0.70 45.24
CA GLY A 45 4.09 -1.29 46.10
C GLY A 45 4.55 -1.34 47.57
N SER A 46 3.60 -1.21 48.50
CA SER A 46 3.79 -1.47 49.93
C SER A 46 3.61 -2.96 50.23
N ILE A 47 4.21 -3.42 51.33
CA ILE A 47 4.22 -4.81 51.81
C ILE A 47 2.77 -5.32 51.97
N GLY A 48 2.41 -6.40 51.27
CA GLY A 48 1.10 -7.08 51.43
C GLY A 48 0.43 -7.60 50.14
N CYS A 49 0.92 -7.28 48.94
CA CYS A 49 0.29 -7.76 47.71
C CYS A 49 0.43 -9.29 47.55
N PRO A 50 -0.67 -10.08 47.50
CA PRO A 50 -0.59 -11.52 47.28
C PRO A 50 0.00 -11.81 45.90
N LEU A 51 0.84 -12.85 45.78
CA LEU A 51 1.47 -13.29 44.52
C LEU A 51 0.47 -13.41 43.34
N ASN A 52 -0.79 -13.76 43.65
CA ASN A 52 -1.88 -13.82 42.67
C ASN A 52 -2.26 -12.45 42.07
N ALA A 53 -2.21 -11.37 42.85
CA ALA A 53 -2.48 -10.01 42.36
C ALA A 53 -1.37 -9.53 41.40
N ILE A 54 -0.11 -9.88 41.67
CA ILE A 54 1.01 -9.61 40.75
C ILE A 54 0.83 -10.41 39.46
N ARG A 55 0.42 -11.69 39.55
CA ARG A 55 0.18 -12.55 38.38
C ARG A 55 -1.01 -12.05 37.52
N HIS A 56 -2.09 -11.60 38.12
CA HIS A 56 -3.24 -11.01 37.41
C HIS A 56 -2.87 -9.67 36.76
N MET A 57 -2.07 -8.85 37.44
CA MET A 57 -1.59 -7.57 36.90
C MET A 57 -0.60 -7.78 35.73
N LEU A 58 0.32 -8.75 35.83
CA LEU A 58 1.21 -9.14 34.73
C LEU A 58 0.43 -9.73 33.56
N TYR A 59 -0.63 -10.50 33.83
CA TYR A 59 -1.53 -11.01 32.79
C TYR A 59 -2.29 -9.87 32.12
N ALA A 60 -2.84 -8.91 32.88
CA ALA A 60 -3.49 -7.73 32.34
C ALA A 60 -2.53 -6.89 31.49
N ILE A 61 -1.30 -6.62 31.96
CA ILE A 61 -0.27 -5.91 31.20
C ILE A 61 0.11 -6.68 29.93
N ARG A 62 0.29 -8.00 30.02
CA ARG A 62 0.59 -8.86 28.86
C ARG A 62 -0.57 -8.86 27.87
N CYS A 63 -1.82 -8.91 28.32
CA CYS A 63 -3.02 -8.79 27.48
C CYS A 63 -3.09 -7.41 26.82
N THR A 64 -2.87 -6.33 27.57
CA THR A 64 -2.83 -4.96 27.04
C THR A 64 -1.71 -4.78 26.02
N LEU A 65 -0.50 -5.27 26.29
CA LEU A 65 0.63 -5.23 25.36
C LEU A 65 0.42 -6.14 24.14
N SER A 66 -0.25 -7.29 24.31
CA SER A 66 -0.63 -8.18 23.21
C SER A 66 -1.63 -7.50 22.28
N VAL A 67 -2.62 -6.80 22.82
CA VAL A 67 -3.59 -6.02 22.05
C VAL A 67 -2.92 -4.83 21.34
N MET A 68 -1.93 -4.19 21.97
CA MET A 68 -1.15 -3.09 21.36
C MET A 68 -0.23 -3.54 20.21
N ASN A 69 0.04 -4.84 20.07
CA ASN A 69 0.90 -5.38 19.02
C ASN A 69 0.12 -6.08 17.89
N GLU A 70 -1.20 -6.10 17.98
CA GLU A 70 -2.05 -6.56 16.88
C GLU A 70 -2.08 -5.50 15.78
N THR A 71 -1.63 -5.90 14.60
CA THR A 71 -1.73 -5.07 13.40
C THR A 71 -2.94 -5.49 12.57
N LEU A 72 -3.70 -4.52 12.11
CA LEU A 72 -4.80 -4.70 11.19
C LEU A 72 -4.36 -4.33 9.77
N PRO A 73 -4.53 -5.22 8.77
CA PRO A 73 -4.26 -4.88 7.39
C PRO A 73 -5.37 -3.97 6.85
N LEU A 74 -4.98 -2.86 6.25
CA LEU A 74 -5.87 -1.95 5.55
C LEU A 74 -5.58 -1.99 4.06
N VAL A 75 -6.64 -1.88 3.26
CA VAL A 75 -6.58 -1.64 1.84
C VAL A 75 -7.19 -0.29 1.53
N ILE A 76 -6.49 0.51 0.76
CA ILE A 76 -6.88 1.89 0.45
C ILE A 76 -6.98 2.01 -1.05
N ARG A 77 -8.17 2.33 -1.55
CA ARG A 77 -8.37 2.69 -2.96
C ARG A 77 -8.17 4.17 -3.15
N PHE A 78 -7.45 4.56 -4.19
CA PHE A 78 -7.20 5.97 -4.48
C PHE A 78 -7.11 6.25 -5.99
N ARG A 79 -7.26 7.53 -6.34
CA ARG A 79 -7.05 8.05 -7.69
C ARG A 79 -5.78 8.88 -7.73
N ILE A 80 -5.13 8.91 -8.88
CA ILE A 80 -3.98 9.79 -9.14
C ILE A 80 -4.12 10.43 -10.52
N ARG A 81 -4.18 11.76 -10.57
CA ARG A 81 -4.48 12.55 -11.77
C ARG A 81 -3.62 13.81 -11.85
N GLY A 82 -3.74 14.55 -12.95
CA GLY A 82 -3.06 15.81 -13.14
C GLY A 82 -1.55 15.64 -13.28
N THR A 83 -0.77 16.55 -12.70
CA THR A 83 0.70 16.52 -12.77
C THR A 83 1.31 15.33 -12.01
N LEU A 84 0.63 14.82 -10.97
CA LEU A 84 1.11 13.69 -10.17
C LEU A 84 1.14 12.36 -10.92
N ARG A 85 0.51 12.28 -12.11
CA ARG A 85 0.65 11.12 -13.01
C ARG A 85 2.10 10.88 -13.45
N PHE A 86 2.96 11.89 -13.36
CA PHE A 86 4.39 11.74 -13.68
C PHE A 86 5.22 11.14 -12.56
N LEU A 87 4.66 10.95 -11.36
CA LEU A 87 5.34 10.21 -10.31
C LEU A 87 5.54 8.76 -10.74
N SER A 88 6.74 8.24 -10.54
CA SER A 88 7.02 6.82 -10.65
C SER A 88 6.30 6.04 -9.54
N HIS A 89 6.28 4.71 -9.69
CA HIS A 89 5.76 3.82 -8.66
C HIS A 89 6.44 4.02 -7.29
N ALA A 90 7.77 4.14 -7.28
CA ALA A 90 8.54 4.33 -6.05
C ALA A 90 8.28 5.72 -5.42
N GLU A 91 8.10 6.75 -6.23
CA GLU A 91 7.79 8.09 -5.73
C GLU A 91 6.38 8.19 -5.17
N THR A 92 5.41 7.55 -5.84
CA THR A 92 4.04 7.43 -5.33
C THR A 92 4.05 6.75 -3.97
N LEU A 93 4.80 5.65 -3.81
CA LEU A 93 4.98 5.00 -2.52
C LEU A 93 5.55 5.97 -1.47
N ARG A 94 6.61 6.72 -1.81
CA ARG A 94 7.22 7.71 -0.90
C ARG A 94 6.25 8.82 -0.49
N VAL A 95 5.35 9.25 -1.37
CA VAL A 95 4.30 10.23 -1.04
C VAL A 95 3.43 9.69 0.10
N PHE A 96 2.93 8.46 -0.04
CA PHE A 96 2.13 7.83 1.02
C PHE A 96 2.93 7.57 2.30
N GLN A 97 4.18 7.14 2.20
CA GLN A 97 5.04 6.97 3.38
C GLN A 97 5.19 8.28 4.16
N ARG A 98 5.44 9.39 3.46
CA ARG A 98 5.55 10.71 4.07
C ARG A 98 4.22 11.21 4.62
N ALA A 99 3.12 10.96 3.91
CA ALA A 99 1.77 11.32 4.37
C ALA A 99 1.42 10.59 5.67
N CYS A 100 1.69 9.28 5.76
CA CYS A 100 1.48 8.51 6.99
C CYS A 100 2.31 9.04 8.16
N VAL A 101 3.57 9.40 7.91
CA VAL A 101 4.47 9.96 8.94
C VAL A 101 3.96 11.34 9.40
N ARG A 102 3.56 12.24 8.49
CA ARG A 102 3.03 13.56 8.85
C ARG A 102 1.70 13.47 9.58
N GLY A 103 0.84 12.54 9.17
CA GLY A 103 -0.44 12.24 9.83
C GLY A 103 -0.27 11.54 11.18
N ARG A 104 0.97 11.20 11.58
CA ARG A 104 1.28 10.46 12.82
C ARG A 104 0.53 9.14 12.93
N MET A 105 0.25 8.52 11.79
CA MET A 105 -0.50 7.28 11.73
C MET A 105 0.29 6.14 12.40
N SER A 106 -0.40 5.33 13.19
CA SER A 106 0.18 4.16 13.88
C SER A 106 0.41 2.99 12.93
N ILE A 107 1.25 3.17 11.91
CA ILE A 107 1.54 2.16 10.87
C ILE A 107 2.70 1.23 11.25
N GLN A 108 2.75 0.04 10.64
CA GLN A 108 3.87 -0.89 10.80
C GLN A 108 5.13 -0.39 10.07
N TYR A 109 6.28 -0.49 10.73
CA TYR A 109 7.59 -0.12 10.18
C TYR A 109 8.48 -1.35 9.85
N SER A 110 9.46 -1.16 8.99
CA SER A 110 10.52 -2.15 8.72
C SER A 110 11.44 -2.30 9.94
N GLN A 111 12.04 -3.49 10.11
CA GLN A 111 12.87 -3.86 11.26
C GLN A 111 14.38 -3.60 11.05
N GLY A 112 14.73 -2.71 10.11
CA GLY A 112 16.12 -2.40 9.77
C GLY A 112 16.66 -1.17 10.52
N PHE A 113 17.94 -0.85 10.32
CA PHE A 113 18.61 0.32 10.92
C PHE A 113 18.01 1.68 10.53
N ASN A 114 17.19 1.73 9.47
CA ASN A 114 16.39 2.89 9.09
C ASN A 114 14.93 2.44 8.89
N PRO A 115 14.12 2.40 9.96
CA PRO A 115 12.74 1.91 9.90
C PRO A 115 11.92 2.81 8.97
N ARG A 116 11.26 2.19 8.00
CA ARG A 116 10.37 2.88 7.05
C ARG A 116 8.96 2.31 7.14
N PRO A 117 7.93 3.15 6.94
CA PRO A 117 6.56 2.71 6.73
C PRO A 117 6.46 1.53 5.76
N ARG A 118 5.90 0.41 6.20
CA ARG A 118 5.66 -0.77 5.36
C ARG A 118 4.35 -0.59 4.61
N LEU A 119 4.49 -0.10 3.38
CA LEU A 119 3.41 0.08 2.42
C LEU A 119 3.71 -0.76 1.18
N SER A 120 2.68 -1.20 0.47
CA SER A 120 2.82 -1.79 -0.86
C SER A 120 1.77 -1.27 -1.83
N LEU A 121 2.19 -1.09 -3.08
CA LEU A 121 1.34 -0.80 -4.22
C LEU A 121 1.35 -2.04 -5.11
N PRO A 122 0.30 -2.89 -5.13
CA PRO A 122 0.42 -4.20 -5.76
C PRO A 122 0.50 -4.18 -7.29
N LEU A 123 0.03 -3.11 -7.94
CA LEU A 123 0.15 -2.91 -9.38
C LEU A 123 0.92 -1.64 -9.70
N PRO A 124 2.11 -1.72 -10.32
CA PRO A 124 2.80 -0.55 -10.83
C PRO A 124 1.96 0.23 -11.85
N ARG A 125 2.00 1.56 -11.74
CA ARG A 125 1.39 2.48 -12.70
C ARG A 125 2.50 3.02 -13.63
N PRO A 126 2.32 2.98 -14.97
CA PRO A 126 3.26 3.61 -15.89
C PRO A 126 3.29 5.14 -15.68
N VAL A 127 4.48 5.73 -15.79
CA VAL A 127 4.65 7.19 -15.72
C VAL A 127 3.87 7.86 -16.86
N GLY A 128 3.19 8.98 -16.57
CA GLY A 128 2.38 9.71 -17.55
C GLY A 128 0.92 9.25 -17.63
N VAL A 129 0.55 8.13 -17.00
CA VAL A 129 -0.80 7.56 -17.02
C VAL A 129 -1.58 7.97 -15.77
N GLU A 130 -2.77 8.53 -15.94
CA GLU A 130 -3.69 8.76 -14.81
C GLU A 130 -4.36 7.46 -14.37
N SER A 131 -4.83 7.39 -13.14
CA SER A 131 -5.55 6.21 -12.66
C SER A 131 -6.68 6.55 -11.70
N ASN A 132 -7.77 5.81 -11.84
CA ASN A 132 -8.97 5.90 -11.01
C ASN A 132 -9.10 4.76 -9.99
N ASP A 133 -8.25 3.74 -10.09
CA ASP A 133 -8.37 2.52 -9.29
C ASP A 133 -6.98 2.00 -8.93
N GLU A 134 -6.25 2.78 -8.14
CA GLU A 134 -5.04 2.33 -7.49
C GLU A 134 -5.34 1.71 -6.14
N LEU A 135 -4.50 0.76 -5.73
CA LEU A 135 -4.62 0.07 -4.45
C LEU A 135 -3.33 0.24 -3.65
N LEU A 136 -3.47 0.73 -2.42
CA LEU A 136 -2.41 0.81 -1.43
C LEU A 136 -2.73 -0.13 -0.29
N CYS A 137 -1.80 -1.03 0.03
CA CYS A 137 -1.92 -1.93 1.17
C CYS A 137 -0.96 -1.49 2.27
N LEU A 138 -1.46 -1.48 3.51
CA LEU A 138 -0.66 -1.14 4.68
C LEU A 138 -1.17 -1.86 5.92
N LYS A 139 -0.41 -1.79 7.01
CA LYS A 139 -0.82 -2.33 8.31
C LYS A 139 -0.77 -1.24 9.37
N VAL A 140 -1.82 -1.12 10.16
CA VAL A 140 -1.91 -0.20 11.30
C VAL A 140 -1.98 -0.98 12.60
N HIS A 141 -1.42 -0.44 13.67
CA HIS A 141 -1.60 -0.94 15.02
C HIS A 141 -3.00 -0.59 15.49
N LYS A 142 -3.70 -1.58 16.05
CA LYS A 142 -5.04 -1.38 16.59
C LYS A 142 -4.97 -0.48 17.83
N SER A 143 -5.61 0.69 17.79
CA SER A 143 -5.82 1.48 19.01
C SER A 143 -7.11 1.02 19.69
N THR A 144 -7.10 0.94 21.02
CA THR A 144 -8.31 0.70 21.82
C THR A 144 -9.29 1.88 21.76
N GLU A 145 -8.84 3.04 21.28
CA GLU A 145 -9.62 4.29 21.24
C GLU A 145 -10.49 4.41 19.97
N ASP A 146 -10.26 3.57 18.96
CA ASP A 146 -10.87 3.79 17.64
C ASP A 146 -12.38 3.49 17.60
N GLY A 147 -12.93 2.74 18.56
CA GLY A 147 -14.38 2.58 18.74
C GLY A 147 -15.17 2.17 17.48
N GLY A 148 -14.54 1.45 16.54
CA GLY A 148 -15.12 1.09 15.23
C GLY A 148 -14.96 2.13 14.10
N ARG A 149 -14.29 3.26 14.35
CA ARG A 149 -14.06 4.36 13.40
C ARG A 149 -12.66 4.38 12.78
N LEU A 150 -11.88 3.31 12.92
CA LEU A 150 -10.50 3.25 12.45
C LEU A 150 -10.36 3.67 10.97
N CYS A 151 -11.17 3.09 10.07
CA CYS A 151 -11.09 3.40 8.64
C CYS A 151 -11.37 4.88 8.33
N SER A 152 -12.37 5.49 8.98
CA SER A 152 -12.71 6.90 8.74
C SER A 152 -11.66 7.84 9.33
N SER A 153 -11.10 7.53 10.51
CA SER A 153 -9.96 8.28 11.07
C SER A 153 -8.75 8.23 10.14
N VAL A 154 -8.38 7.03 9.68
CA VAL A 154 -7.29 6.83 8.72
C VAL A 154 -7.54 7.59 7.42
N ALA A 155 -8.76 7.54 6.88
CA ALA A 155 -9.12 8.27 5.66
C ALA A 155 -8.96 9.79 5.85
N ALA A 156 -9.40 10.34 6.98
CA ALA A 156 -9.30 11.77 7.28
C ALA A 156 -7.84 12.21 7.49
N GLU A 157 -7.09 11.50 8.32
CA GLU A 157 -5.67 11.78 8.61
C GLU A 157 -4.82 11.70 7.34
N LEU A 158 -5.03 10.68 6.52
CA LEU A 158 -4.25 10.49 5.30
C LEU A 158 -4.64 11.53 4.23
N SER A 159 -5.94 11.76 4.00
CA SER A 159 -6.42 12.75 3.02
C SER A 159 -5.88 14.15 3.31
N ALA A 160 -5.86 14.57 4.58
CA ALA A 160 -5.34 15.87 5.00
C ALA A 160 -3.83 16.07 4.70
N GLN A 161 -3.10 14.98 4.44
CA GLN A 161 -1.67 15.00 4.15
C GLN A 161 -1.35 14.75 2.68
N LEU A 162 -2.33 14.39 1.85
CA LEU A 162 -2.10 14.10 0.44
C LEU A 162 -2.05 15.39 -0.38
N PRO A 163 -1.16 15.47 -1.38
CA PRO A 163 -1.13 16.60 -2.31
C PRO A 163 -2.30 16.54 -3.29
N ASP A 164 -2.68 17.71 -3.81
CA ASP A 164 -3.67 17.83 -4.88
C ASP A 164 -3.33 16.93 -6.07
N GLY A 165 -4.33 16.18 -6.53
CA GLY A 165 -4.18 15.18 -7.59
C GLY A 165 -4.07 13.74 -7.09
N ILE A 166 -3.97 13.49 -5.79
CA ILE A 166 -4.24 12.17 -5.19
C ILE A 166 -5.49 12.27 -4.32
N GLU A 167 -6.47 11.42 -4.59
CA GLU A 167 -7.76 11.40 -3.89
C GLU A 167 -8.02 10.01 -3.33
N LEU A 168 -8.34 9.89 -2.03
CA LEU A 168 -8.78 8.62 -1.46
C LEU A 168 -10.23 8.32 -1.85
N ILE A 169 -10.49 7.07 -2.24
CA ILE A 169 -11.82 6.58 -2.62
C ILE A 169 -12.41 5.79 -1.45
N SER A 170 -11.65 4.84 -0.90
CA SER A 170 -12.08 4.03 0.23
C SER A 170 -10.89 3.60 1.09
N VAL A 171 -11.18 3.30 2.35
CA VAL A 171 -10.27 2.69 3.32
C VAL A 171 -11.03 1.55 3.96
N ASP A 172 -10.59 0.32 3.72
CA ASP A 172 -11.27 -0.88 4.17
C ASP A 172 -10.32 -1.79 4.94
N VAL A 173 -10.86 -2.51 5.91
CA VAL A 173 -10.11 -3.57 6.60
C VAL A 173 -9.97 -4.76 5.67
N ALA A 174 -8.74 -5.13 5.35
CA ALA A 174 -8.51 -6.30 4.52
C ALA A 174 -8.76 -7.59 5.31
N GLY A 175 -9.22 -8.64 4.61
CA GLY A 175 -9.40 -9.95 5.22
C GLY A 175 -8.09 -10.55 5.77
N PRO A 176 -8.15 -11.48 6.73
CA PRO A 176 -6.97 -12.19 7.22
C PRO A 176 -6.19 -12.85 6.07
N GLY A 177 -4.89 -12.55 5.96
CA GLY A 177 -4.04 -13.11 4.89
C GLY A 177 -4.34 -12.60 3.48
N ALA A 178 -5.15 -11.53 3.33
CA ALA A 178 -5.49 -10.96 2.04
C ALA A 178 -4.23 -10.58 1.26
N SER A 179 -4.16 -11.07 0.02
CA SER A 179 -3.13 -10.76 -0.95
C SER A 179 -3.80 -10.27 -2.22
N TYR A 180 -3.60 -9.00 -2.53
CA TYR A 180 -4.21 -8.36 -3.70
C TYR A 180 -3.28 -8.52 -4.88
N ARG A 181 -3.72 -9.32 -5.86
CA ARG A 181 -3.01 -9.51 -7.12
C ARG A 181 -3.85 -8.98 -8.27
N PRO A 182 -3.30 -8.12 -9.14
CA PRO A 182 -4.02 -7.66 -10.32
C PRO A 182 -4.21 -8.81 -11.32
N LEU A 183 -5.42 -8.90 -11.89
CA LEU A 183 -5.83 -9.88 -12.90
C LEU A 183 -6.00 -9.25 -14.29
N SER A 184 -6.57 -8.04 -14.33
CA SER A 184 -6.64 -7.23 -15.54
C SER A 184 -6.71 -5.75 -15.20
N ALA A 185 -6.41 -4.89 -16.17
CA ALA A 185 -6.57 -3.45 -16.06
C ALA A 185 -7.21 -2.90 -17.34
N THR A 186 -8.15 -1.98 -17.18
CA THR A 186 -8.83 -1.31 -18.30
C THR A 186 -8.29 0.09 -18.47
N TYR A 187 -7.83 0.40 -19.68
CA TYR A 187 -7.29 1.70 -20.06
C TYR A 187 -8.23 2.39 -21.05
N VAL A 188 -8.39 3.70 -20.88
CA VAL A 188 -9.04 4.57 -21.84
C VAL A 188 -7.98 5.45 -22.46
N LEU A 189 -7.90 5.39 -23.79
CA LEU A 189 -7.06 6.26 -24.60
C LEU A 189 -7.98 7.22 -25.34
N ALA A 190 -8.12 8.44 -24.81
CA ALA A 190 -8.89 9.48 -25.45
C ALA A 190 -8.15 9.97 -26.69
N LEU A 191 -8.77 9.87 -27.86
CA LEU A 191 -8.15 10.20 -29.14
C LEU A 191 -8.76 11.47 -29.72
N ARG A 192 -7.94 12.26 -30.43
CA ARG A 192 -8.47 13.35 -31.25
C ARG A 192 -9.32 12.75 -32.37
N ARG A 193 -10.42 13.42 -32.71
CA ARG A 193 -11.48 12.85 -33.57
C ARG A 193 -10.96 12.43 -34.95
N GLU A 194 -9.98 13.17 -35.48
CA GLU A 194 -9.35 12.88 -36.76
C GLU A 194 -8.64 11.52 -36.84
N PHE A 195 -8.27 10.93 -35.69
CA PHE A 195 -7.62 9.61 -35.62
C PHE A 195 -8.60 8.46 -35.34
N LEU A 196 -9.89 8.75 -35.13
CA LEU A 196 -10.95 7.74 -35.02
C LEU A 196 -11.49 7.40 -36.41
N ASN A 197 -10.63 6.83 -37.24
CA ASN A 197 -10.89 6.55 -38.66
C ASN A 197 -10.95 5.04 -38.95
N ASP A 198 -11.22 4.69 -40.20
CA ASP A 198 -11.33 3.30 -40.63
C ASP A 198 -9.97 2.57 -40.65
N ASP A 199 -8.86 3.29 -40.78
CA ASP A 199 -7.51 2.71 -40.66
C ASP A 199 -7.22 2.19 -39.25
N LEU A 200 -7.66 2.94 -38.23
CA LEU A 200 -7.58 2.51 -36.83
C LEU A 200 -8.46 1.28 -36.59
N LYS A 201 -9.69 1.26 -37.13
CA LYS A 201 -10.59 0.09 -37.06
C LYS A 201 -9.94 -1.14 -37.67
N ALA A 202 -9.46 -1.03 -38.90
CA ALA A 202 -8.77 -2.11 -39.60
C ALA A 202 -7.52 -2.59 -38.85
N THR A 203 -6.79 -1.68 -38.20
CA THR A 203 -5.63 -2.03 -37.37
C THR A 203 -6.05 -2.81 -36.12
N ILE A 204 -7.10 -2.39 -35.43
CA ILE A 204 -7.66 -3.10 -34.27
C ILE A 204 -8.13 -4.50 -34.67
N GLU A 205 -8.87 -4.62 -35.78
CA GLU A 205 -9.34 -5.91 -36.30
C GLU A 205 -8.17 -6.86 -36.60
N ARG A 206 -7.12 -6.38 -37.29
CA ARG A 206 -5.91 -7.17 -37.54
C ARG A 206 -5.22 -7.61 -36.25
N LEU A 207 -5.09 -6.73 -35.26
CA LEU A 207 -4.44 -7.07 -33.98
C LEU A 207 -5.24 -8.13 -33.21
N LEU A 208 -6.56 -8.01 -33.16
CA LEU A 208 -7.42 -8.97 -32.48
C LEU A 208 -7.49 -10.32 -33.22
N ALA A 209 -7.39 -10.32 -34.55
CA ALA A 209 -7.34 -11.54 -35.36
C ALA A 209 -5.97 -12.23 -35.39
N SER A 210 -4.90 -11.53 -34.97
CA SER A 210 -3.53 -12.08 -34.98
C SER A 210 -3.36 -13.21 -33.94
N GLU A 211 -2.66 -14.27 -34.32
CA GLU A 211 -2.32 -15.40 -33.44
C GLU A 211 -1.20 -15.04 -32.44
N SER A 212 -0.25 -14.20 -32.85
CA SER A 212 0.85 -13.70 -32.02
C SER A 212 1.10 -12.22 -32.26
N LEU A 213 1.60 -11.52 -31.24
CA LEU A 213 2.01 -10.11 -31.28
C LEU A 213 3.38 -9.98 -30.61
N ASP A 214 4.44 -10.16 -31.38
CA ASP A 214 5.81 -10.13 -30.87
C ASP A 214 6.31 -8.69 -30.67
N LEU A 215 6.70 -8.39 -29.43
CA LEU A 215 7.32 -7.12 -29.05
C LEU A 215 8.70 -7.32 -28.46
N ARG A 216 9.60 -6.38 -28.75
CA ARG A 216 10.97 -6.40 -28.26
C ARG A 216 11.10 -5.55 -27.01
N ARG A 217 11.24 -6.21 -25.84
CA ARG A 217 11.43 -5.54 -24.55
C ARG A 217 12.89 -5.42 -24.18
N GLN A 218 13.30 -4.22 -23.77
CA GLN A 218 14.57 -3.99 -23.10
C GLN A 218 14.58 -4.63 -21.71
N THR A 219 15.62 -5.40 -21.38
CA THR A 219 15.72 -6.17 -20.14
C THR A 219 16.75 -5.62 -19.15
N ASP A 220 17.61 -4.70 -19.58
CA ASP A 220 18.61 -4.05 -18.74
C ASP A 220 18.42 -2.52 -18.72
N ALA A 221 18.82 -1.89 -17.61
CA ALA A 221 18.72 -0.43 -17.48
C ALA A 221 19.62 0.33 -18.48
N ARG A 222 20.64 -0.34 -19.05
CA ARG A 222 21.61 0.25 -19.99
C ARG A 222 21.17 0.15 -21.47
N GLY A 223 20.11 -0.59 -21.79
CA GLY A 223 19.58 -0.69 -23.15
C GLY A 223 20.34 -1.59 -24.09
N SER A 224 21.21 -2.45 -23.57
CA SER A 224 22.01 -3.34 -24.39
C SER A 224 21.33 -4.70 -24.65
N ARG A 225 20.39 -5.11 -23.78
CA ARG A 225 19.75 -6.42 -23.87
C ARG A 225 18.27 -6.31 -24.13
N PHE A 226 17.81 -7.15 -25.05
CA PHE A 226 16.41 -7.22 -25.43
C PHE A 226 15.92 -8.66 -25.38
N ARG A 227 14.63 -8.82 -25.11
CA ARG A 227 13.92 -10.09 -25.16
C ARG A 227 12.65 -9.89 -25.98
N ASN A 228 12.39 -10.82 -26.90
CA ASN A 228 11.10 -10.88 -27.58
C ASN A 228 10.06 -11.49 -26.64
N ILE A 229 8.88 -10.90 -26.63
CA ILE A 229 7.73 -11.35 -25.87
C ILE A 229 6.50 -11.27 -26.77
N ASP A 230 5.79 -12.38 -26.87
CA ASP A 230 4.45 -12.37 -27.43
C ASP A 230 3.49 -11.76 -26.40
N VAL A 231 2.80 -10.69 -26.77
CA VAL A 231 1.84 -10.00 -25.92
C VAL A 231 0.39 -10.26 -26.29
N ARG A 232 0.11 -11.07 -27.30
CA ARG A 232 -1.27 -11.33 -27.77
C ARG A 232 -2.17 -11.84 -26.65
N GLY A 233 -1.66 -12.75 -25.82
CA GLY A 233 -2.38 -13.31 -24.66
C GLY A 233 -2.64 -12.30 -23.53
N PHE A 234 -1.95 -11.15 -23.51
CA PHE A 234 -2.19 -10.08 -22.54
C PHE A 234 -3.17 -9.02 -23.02
N LEU A 235 -3.53 -9.03 -24.31
CA LEU A 235 -4.49 -8.10 -24.89
C LEU A 235 -5.88 -8.76 -24.97
N THR A 236 -6.76 -8.42 -24.03
CA THR A 236 -8.06 -9.08 -23.87
C THR A 236 -9.10 -8.54 -24.83
N SER A 237 -9.25 -7.21 -24.88
CA SER A 237 -10.17 -6.54 -25.81
C SER A 237 -9.65 -5.16 -26.18
N ILE A 238 -10.04 -4.71 -27.37
CA ILE A 238 -9.91 -3.32 -27.80
C ILE A 238 -11.25 -2.92 -28.41
N GLU A 239 -11.88 -1.90 -27.84
CA GLU A 239 -13.19 -1.40 -28.26
C GLU A 239 -13.08 0.07 -28.63
N ILE A 240 -13.71 0.46 -29.73
CA ILE A 240 -13.77 1.86 -30.17
C ILE A 240 -15.04 2.48 -29.60
N GLY A 241 -14.88 3.55 -28.84
CA GLY A 241 -15.98 4.40 -28.38
C GLY A 241 -16.00 5.74 -29.11
N GLU A 242 -16.96 6.60 -28.75
CA GLU A 242 -17.15 7.91 -29.41
C GLU A 242 -15.96 8.88 -29.26
N LYS A 243 -15.17 8.74 -28.20
CA LYS A 243 -14.12 9.71 -27.81
C LYS A 243 -12.73 9.09 -27.71
N GLY A 244 -12.55 7.87 -28.20
CA GLY A 244 -11.31 7.13 -28.02
C GLY A 244 -11.52 5.63 -28.04
N ILE A 245 -10.55 4.93 -27.48
CA ILE A 245 -10.55 3.47 -27.39
C ILE A 245 -10.46 3.01 -25.94
N ILE A 246 -11.08 1.88 -25.67
CA ILE A 246 -11.05 1.17 -24.40
C ILE A 246 -10.26 -0.11 -24.63
N VAL A 247 -9.24 -0.34 -23.81
CA VAL A 247 -8.37 -1.51 -23.92
C VAL A 247 -8.35 -2.25 -22.59
N GLU A 248 -8.74 -3.51 -22.58
CA GLU A 248 -8.55 -4.39 -21.43
C GLU A 248 -7.28 -5.24 -21.62
N CYS A 249 -6.40 -5.17 -20.63
CA CYS A 249 -5.15 -5.94 -20.61
C CYS A 249 -5.17 -6.92 -19.45
N SER A 250 -4.90 -8.19 -19.72
CA SER A 250 -4.71 -9.19 -18.66
C SER A 250 -3.32 -9.06 -18.03
N ILE A 251 -3.26 -9.38 -16.73
CA ILE A 251 -2.05 -9.29 -15.92
C ILE A 251 -1.86 -10.64 -15.23
N SER A 252 -0.72 -11.26 -15.46
CA SER A 252 -0.39 -12.56 -14.88
C SER A 252 1.06 -12.62 -14.40
N GLY A 253 1.44 -13.75 -13.79
CA GLY A 253 2.83 -13.96 -13.36
C GLY A 253 3.79 -14.11 -14.54
N ALA A 254 3.28 -14.45 -15.73
CA ALA A 254 4.06 -14.53 -16.95
C ALA A 254 4.34 -13.14 -17.55
N GLY A 255 3.53 -12.12 -17.21
CA GLY A 255 3.70 -10.76 -17.70
C GLY A 255 2.39 -10.00 -17.83
N SER A 256 2.48 -8.87 -18.53
CA SER A 256 1.38 -8.01 -18.97
C SER A 256 1.86 -7.25 -20.21
N VAL A 257 0.96 -6.67 -21.00
CA VAL A 257 1.30 -5.70 -22.05
C VAL A 257 1.41 -4.30 -21.44
N ARG A 258 2.41 -3.52 -21.84
CA ARG A 258 2.56 -2.13 -21.36
C ARG A 258 1.72 -1.19 -22.21
N VAL A 259 1.32 -0.05 -21.65
CA VAL A 259 0.39 0.84 -22.37
C VAL A 259 1.06 1.57 -23.54
N ASP A 260 2.36 1.84 -23.44
CA ASP A 260 3.22 2.35 -24.53
C ASP A 260 3.37 1.33 -25.67
N GLU A 261 3.40 0.05 -25.32
CA GLU A 261 3.37 -1.04 -26.29
C GLU A 261 2.01 -1.13 -26.98
N VAL A 262 0.90 -0.95 -26.25
CA VAL A 262 -0.46 -0.89 -26.84
C VAL A 262 -0.57 0.27 -27.83
N LEU A 263 -0.09 1.47 -27.48
CA LEU A 263 -0.02 2.60 -28.41
C LEU A 263 0.76 2.23 -29.69
N SER A 264 1.92 1.62 -29.52
CA SER A 264 2.80 1.24 -30.64
C SER A 264 2.13 0.22 -31.58
N LEU A 265 1.45 -0.79 -31.01
CA LEU A 265 0.69 -1.78 -31.78
C LEU A 265 -0.44 -1.15 -32.59
N LEU A 266 -1.11 -0.15 -32.01
CA LEU A 266 -2.19 0.61 -32.64
C LEU A 266 -1.69 1.68 -33.63
N GLN A 267 -0.37 1.84 -33.78
CA GLN A 267 0.25 2.88 -34.60
C GLN A 267 -0.14 4.30 -34.14
N LEU A 268 -0.31 4.46 -32.82
CA LEU A 268 -0.65 5.72 -32.17
C LEU A 268 0.54 6.26 -31.38
N ASP A 269 0.62 7.59 -31.28
CA ASP A 269 1.58 8.27 -30.41
C ASP A 269 0.88 9.23 -29.43
N GLN A 270 1.64 9.78 -28.47
CA GLN A 270 1.08 10.66 -27.44
C GLN A 270 0.48 11.96 -28.01
N SER A 271 0.97 12.45 -29.14
CA SER A 271 0.42 13.65 -29.77
C SER A 271 -1.01 13.42 -30.25
N MET A 272 -1.35 12.20 -30.69
CA MET A 272 -2.68 11.85 -31.19
C MET A 272 -3.75 11.78 -30.09
N LEU A 273 -3.33 11.76 -28.83
CA LEU A 273 -4.23 11.71 -27.69
C LEU A 273 -4.89 13.08 -27.42
N ALA A 274 -6.18 13.07 -27.11
CA ALA A 274 -6.92 14.26 -26.69
C ALA A 274 -6.80 14.55 -25.18
N ALA A 275 -6.37 13.55 -24.41
CA ALA A 275 -6.14 13.64 -22.96
C ALA A 275 -5.12 12.59 -22.51
N PRO A 276 -4.54 12.72 -21.30
CA PRO A 276 -3.69 11.67 -20.75
C PRO A 276 -4.40 10.31 -20.73
N ILE A 277 -3.65 9.25 -21.01
CA ILE A 277 -4.16 7.87 -20.88
C ILE A 277 -4.60 7.65 -19.44
N ARG A 278 -5.72 6.96 -19.27
CA ARG A 278 -6.31 6.71 -17.96
C ARG A 278 -6.56 5.23 -17.72
N ARG A 279 -5.99 4.68 -16.65
CA ARG A 279 -6.41 3.40 -16.07
C ARG A 279 -7.70 3.62 -15.30
N THR A 280 -8.80 3.07 -15.80
CA THR A 280 -10.14 3.34 -15.25
C THR A 280 -10.55 2.34 -14.19
N SER A 281 -10.12 1.08 -14.31
CA SER A 281 -10.39 0.01 -13.36
C SER A 281 -9.27 -1.03 -13.36
N VAL A 282 -9.16 -1.76 -12.24
CA VAL A 282 -8.29 -2.93 -12.10
C VAL A 282 -9.11 -4.05 -11.49
N ARG A 283 -9.11 -5.22 -12.13
CA ARG A 283 -9.67 -6.43 -11.54
C ARG A 283 -8.64 -7.03 -10.59
N TRP A 284 -9.00 -7.17 -9.33
CA TRP A 284 -8.11 -7.72 -8.30
C TRP A 284 -8.58 -9.12 -7.91
N HIS A 285 -7.65 -10.03 -7.72
CA HIS A 285 -7.89 -11.26 -6.99
C HIS A 285 -7.95 -10.95 -5.49
N GLY A 286 -9.03 -11.38 -4.82
CA GLY A 286 -9.21 -11.20 -3.37
C GLY A 286 -9.76 -9.84 -2.93
N ALA A 287 -10.32 -9.05 -3.86
CA ALA A 287 -11.07 -7.82 -3.56
C ALA A 287 -12.58 -8.02 -3.75
#